data_AF-A0AAU1YIV5-F1
#
_entry.id   AF-A0AAU1YIV5-F1
#
_cell.length_a   1.000
_cell.length_b   1.000
_cell.length_c   1.000
_cell.angle_alpha   90.00
_cell.angle_beta   90.00
_cell.angle_gamma   90.00
#
_symmetry.space_group_name_H-M   'P 1'
#
loop_
_entity.id
_entity.type
_entity.pdbx_description
1 polymer ?
#
loop_
_entity_poly.entity_id
_entity_poly.type
_entity_poly.pdbx_seq_one_letter_code
_entity_poly.pdbx_strand_id
1 'polypeptide(L)'
;MPSLDRQANGPDLDWLCAHADQHQDDHVAAVPCTPGVAAPIGTRPPPQTAYDGVLASRRYGGADTESTGIVDRALPKGAVLSTTGELAKAQRDKAGDTAGGIKARIYAPAPVAPAALRDTARQPLPA
;
A
#
# COMPACT_ATOMS: atom_id res chain seq x y z
N MET A 1 -30.79 -15.18 31.88
CA MET A 1 -29.53 -15.81 31.42
C MET A 1 -29.75 -16.24 29.98
N PRO A 2 -29.12 -15.56 29.01
CA PRO A 2 -27.73 -15.84 28.56
C PRO A 2 -26.88 -14.54 28.52
N SER A 3 -25.58 -14.46 28.85
CA SER A 3 -24.34 -15.19 28.53
C SER A 3 -23.74 -14.90 27.14
N LEU A 4 -22.73 -14.03 27.19
CA LEU A 4 -21.49 -13.95 26.41
C LEU A 4 -21.48 -13.44 24.95
N ASP A 5 -20.69 -12.36 24.81
CA ASP A 5 -19.62 -12.15 23.83
C ASP A 5 -19.95 -12.06 22.33
N ARG A 6 -20.11 -10.81 21.89
CA ARG A 6 -19.48 -10.35 20.66
C ARG A 6 -19.05 -8.89 20.89
N GLN A 7 -17.89 -8.70 21.51
CA GLN A 7 -17.09 -7.48 21.37
C GLN A 7 -16.79 -7.29 19.87
N ALA A 8 -17.74 -6.71 19.13
CA ALA A 8 -17.49 -6.17 17.81
C ALA A 8 -16.67 -4.90 18.02
N ASN A 9 -15.45 -4.87 17.51
CA ASN A 9 -14.51 -3.75 17.60
C ASN A 9 -14.94 -2.57 16.70
N GLY A 10 -16.15 -2.03 16.91
CA GLY A 10 -16.63 -0.82 16.27
C GLY A 10 -17.52 -0.04 17.25
N PRO A 11 -17.38 1.29 17.33
CA PRO A 11 -18.24 2.09 18.17
C PRO A 11 -19.71 1.94 17.75
N ASP A 12 -20.60 1.90 18.75
CA ASP A 12 -22.04 1.80 18.61
C ASP A 12 -22.64 3.00 17.83
N LEU A 13 -23.69 2.78 17.05
CA LEU A 13 -24.27 3.82 16.19
C LEU A 13 -24.88 4.96 17.00
N ASP A 14 -25.50 4.65 18.14
CA ASP A 14 -26.05 5.66 19.06
C ASP A 14 -24.92 6.49 19.71
N TRP A 15 -23.77 5.84 19.97
CA TRP A 15 -22.56 6.52 20.45
C TRP A 15 -21.98 7.46 19.37
N LEU A 16 -21.93 7.03 18.10
CA LEU A 16 -21.47 7.86 16.98
C LEU A 16 -22.37 9.08 16.74
N CYS A 17 -23.69 8.93 16.84
CA CYS A 17 -24.62 10.04 16.70
C CYS A 17 -24.50 11.06 17.85
N ALA A 18 -24.31 10.58 19.09
CA ALA A 18 -24.18 11.44 20.27
C ALA A 18 -22.85 12.22 20.33
N HIS A 19 -21.80 11.70 19.68
CA HIS A 19 -20.46 12.30 19.68
C HIS A 19 -20.03 12.82 18.29
N ALA A 20 -20.97 12.97 17.34
CA ALA A 20 -20.69 13.45 15.98
C ALA A 20 -20.04 14.85 15.94
N ASP A 21 -20.39 15.72 16.89
CA ASP A 21 -19.80 17.06 17.04
C ASP A 21 -18.35 17.03 17.58
N GLN A 22 -17.92 15.94 18.23
CA GLN A 22 -16.56 15.84 18.80
C GLN A 22 -15.48 15.51 17.76
N HIS A 23 -15.86 15.15 16.53
CA HIS A 23 -14.92 14.87 15.44
C HIS A 23 -14.60 16.09 14.57
N GLN A 24 -15.06 17.29 14.94
CA GLN A 24 -14.81 18.51 14.16
C GLN A 24 -13.33 18.91 14.12
N ASP A 25 -12.55 18.57 15.16
CA ASP A 25 -11.10 18.87 15.26
C ASP A 25 -10.20 17.75 14.71
N ASP A 26 -10.76 16.57 14.43
CA ASP A 26 -10.05 15.44 13.85
C ASP A 26 -10.11 15.51 12.33
N HIS A 27 -9.38 16.45 11.73
CA HIS A 27 -9.18 16.51 10.27
C HIS A 27 -8.33 15.33 9.77
N VAL A 28 -8.83 14.09 9.90
CA VAL A 28 -8.23 12.84 9.35
C VAL A 28 -8.00 12.95 7.83
N ALA A 29 -8.71 13.86 7.16
CA ALA A 29 -8.61 14.10 5.72
C ALA A 29 -7.29 14.78 5.27
N ALA A 30 -6.45 15.29 6.18
CA ALA A 30 -5.28 16.10 5.81
C ALA A 30 -3.95 15.57 6.37
N VAL A 31 -3.72 14.25 6.32
CA VAL A 31 -2.37 13.70 6.56
C VAL A 31 -1.63 13.59 5.22
N PRO A 32 -0.60 14.42 4.95
CA PRO A 32 0.22 14.25 3.75
C PRO A 32 0.86 12.85 3.73
N CYS A 33 0.91 12.22 2.56
CA CYS A 33 1.68 10.97 2.43
C CYS A 33 3.13 11.23 2.83
N THR A 34 3.62 10.46 3.79
CA THR A 34 5.04 10.50 4.16
C THR A 34 5.89 10.14 2.96
N PRO A 35 7.15 10.62 2.86
CA PRO A 35 8.03 10.27 1.75
C PRO A 35 8.16 8.76 1.55
N GLY A 36 8.22 7.98 2.64
CA GLY A 36 8.29 6.52 2.63
C GLY A 36 7.09 5.84 1.95
N VAL A 37 5.91 6.45 2.01
CA VAL A 37 4.68 5.96 1.36
C VAL A 37 4.51 6.54 -0.05
N ALA A 38 4.78 7.84 -0.23
CA ALA A 38 4.64 8.50 -1.53
C ALA A 38 5.63 7.97 -2.58
N ALA A 39 6.85 7.63 -2.17
CA ALA A 39 7.90 7.12 -3.05
C ALA A 39 7.49 5.87 -3.84
N PRO A 40 7.04 4.76 -3.23
CA PRO A 40 6.63 3.58 -4.01
C PRO A 40 5.41 3.85 -4.89
N ILE A 41 4.45 4.66 -4.43
CA ILE A 41 3.25 5.02 -5.21
C ILE A 41 3.64 5.73 -6.52
N GLY A 42 4.66 6.59 -6.52
CA GLY A 42 5.13 7.26 -7.72
C GLY A 42 5.94 6.40 -8.70
N THR A 43 6.32 5.17 -8.32
CA THR A 43 7.28 4.35 -9.11
C THR A 43 6.66 3.25 -9.96
N ARG A 44 5.39 2.90 -9.71
CA ARG A 44 4.78 1.69 -10.30
C ARG A 44 3.41 1.93 -10.93
N PRO A 45 2.36 2.29 -10.17
CA PRO A 45 1.06 2.53 -10.77
C PRO A 45 1.11 3.75 -11.70
N PRO A 46 0.35 3.74 -12.81
CA PRO A 46 0.09 4.94 -13.59
C PRO A 46 -0.44 6.08 -12.69
N PRO A 47 -0.15 7.36 -12.99
CA PRO A 47 -0.58 8.48 -12.15
C PRO A 47 -2.08 8.52 -11.83
N GLN A 48 -2.93 8.12 -12.78
CA GLN A 48 -4.38 8.01 -12.59
C GLN A 48 -4.75 6.94 -11.56
N THR A 49 -4.11 5.77 -11.63
CA THR A 49 -4.31 4.69 -10.66
C THR A 49 -3.83 5.06 -9.27
N ALA A 50 -2.72 5.82 -9.17
CA ALA A 50 -2.25 6.38 -7.91
C ALA A 50 -3.26 7.38 -7.32
N TYR A 51 -3.79 8.29 -8.13
CA TYR A 51 -4.83 9.24 -7.73
C TYR A 51 -6.08 8.53 -7.21
N ASP A 52 -6.62 7.60 -8.00
CA ASP A 52 -7.83 6.86 -7.66
C ASP A 52 -7.67 6.07 -6.36
N GLY A 53 -6.54 5.38 -6.19
CA GLY A 53 -6.27 4.57 -5.00
C GLY A 53 -6.02 5.40 -3.74
N VAL A 54 -5.29 6.51 -3.85
CA VAL A 54 -4.79 7.27 -2.69
C VAL A 54 -5.72 8.40 -2.29
N LEU A 55 -6.23 9.17 -3.27
CA LEU A 55 -7.09 10.33 -3.00
C LEU A 55 -8.57 9.97 -3.06
N ALA A 56 -8.98 9.15 -4.04
CA ALA A 56 -10.37 8.71 -4.15
C ALA A 56 -10.67 7.42 -3.36
N SER A 57 -9.68 6.86 -2.65
CA SER A 57 -9.81 5.65 -1.84
C SER A 57 -10.37 4.43 -2.58
N ARG A 58 -10.14 4.32 -3.90
CA ARG A 58 -10.61 3.21 -4.71
C ARG A 58 -9.96 1.90 -4.28
N ARG A 59 -10.76 0.83 -4.21
CA ARG A 59 -10.29 -0.53 -3.93
C ARG A 59 -10.24 -1.34 -5.23
N TYR A 60 -9.13 -2.05 -5.43
CA TYR A 60 -8.88 -2.86 -6.62
C TYR A 60 -8.92 -4.36 -6.29
N GLY A 61 -9.65 -5.14 -7.08
CA GLY A 61 -9.60 -6.60 -7.04
C GLY A 61 -8.43 -7.15 -7.87
N GLY A 62 -8.13 -8.45 -7.74
CA GLY A 62 -6.95 -9.07 -8.37
C GLY A 62 -6.78 -8.76 -9.88
N ALA A 63 -7.77 -9.07 -10.71
CA ALA A 63 -7.68 -8.77 -12.15
C ALA A 63 -7.60 -7.27 -12.46
N ASP A 64 -8.29 -6.44 -11.66
CA ASP A 64 -8.28 -4.98 -11.81
C ASP A 64 -6.90 -4.40 -11.48
N THR A 65 -6.13 -5.02 -10.57
CA THR A 65 -4.76 -4.58 -10.26
C THR A 65 -3.77 -4.84 -11.42
N GLU A 66 -4.00 -5.84 -12.26
CA GLU A 66 -3.15 -6.11 -13.43
C GLU A 66 -3.45 -5.11 -14.56
N SER A 67 -4.73 -4.90 -14.88
CA SER A 67 -5.13 -3.94 -15.92
C SER A 67 -4.76 -2.50 -15.59
N THR A 68 -4.65 -2.17 -14.30
CA THR A 68 -4.29 -0.84 -13.80
C THR A 68 -2.79 -0.68 -13.53
N GLY A 69 -1.97 -1.70 -13.83
CA GLY A 69 -0.51 -1.61 -13.70
C GLY A 69 0.00 -1.60 -12.24
N ILE A 70 -0.84 -1.98 -11.28
CA ILE A 70 -0.43 -2.13 -9.88
C ILE A 70 0.38 -3.41 -9.69
N VAL A 71 0.04 -4.50 -10.38
CA VAL A 71 0.77 -5.79 -10.36
C VAL A 71 1.19 -6.21 -11.76
N ASP A 72 2.25 -7.02 -11.87
CA ASP A 72 2.71 -7.54 -13.17
C ASP A 72 1.79 -8.64 -13.72
N ARG A 73 1.14 -9.38 -12.82
CA ARG A 73 0.23 -10.48 -13.16
C ARG A 73 -0.74 -10.80 -12.03
N ALA A 74 -2.02 -10.91 -12.33
CA ALA A 74 -3.03 -11.44 -11.44
C ALA A 74 -3.24 -12.94 -11.73
N LEU A 75 -3.30 -13.74 -10.67
CA LEU A 75 -3.46 -15.19 -10.79
C LEU A 75 -4.60 -15.68 -9.89
N PRO A 76 -5.27 -16.78 -10.26
CA PRO A 76 -6.12 -17.50 -9.32
C PRO A 76 -5.29 -17.89 -8.09
N LYS A 77 -5.90 -17.80 -6.90
CA LYS A 77 -5.23 -18.08 -5.61
C LYS A 77 -4.45 -19.40 -5.61
N GLY A 78 -5.02 -20.46 -6.18
CA GLY A 78 -4.40 -21.79 -6.25
C GLY A 78 -3.18 -21.90 -7.17
N ALA A 79 -2.98 -20.94 -8.08
CA ALA A 79 -1.89 -20.95 -9.05
C ALA A 79 -0.70 -20.03 -8.67
N VAL A 80 -0.84 -19.23 -7.61
CA VAL A 80 0.18 -18.23 -7.21
C VAL A 80 1.51 -18.91 -6.90
N LEU A 81 1.50 -19.96 -6.08
CA LEU A 81 2.73 -20.62 -5.63
C LEU A 81 3.48 -21.34 -6.75
N SER A 82 2.76 -22.13 -7.55
CA SER A 82 3.36 -22.85 -8.69
C SER A 82 3.98 -21.88 -9.69
N THR A 83 3.22 -20.88 -10.11
CA THR A 83 3.68 -19.88 -11.09
C THR A 83 4.86 -19.07 -10.56
N THR A 84 4.82 -18.64 -9.30
CA THR A 84 5.94 -17.92 -8.67
C THR A 84 7.20 -18.78 -8.62
N GLY A 85 7.06 -20.07 -8.30
CA GLY A 85 8.16 -21.03 -8.29
C GLY A 85 8.79 -21.22 -9.67
N GLU A 86 7.98 -21.30 -10.73
CA GLU A 86 8.46 -21.38 -12.12
C GLU A 86 9.21 -20.13 -12.54
N LEU A 87 8.66 -18.94 -12.25
CA LEU A 87 9.33 -17.67 -12.52
C LEU A 87 10.64 -17.55 -11.76
N ALA A 88 10.67 -17.91 -10.48
CA ALA A 88 11.89 -17.88 -9.67
C ALA A 88 12.98 -18.83 -10.21
N LYS A 89 12.60 -20.05 -10.62
CA LYS A 89 13.51 -21.00 -11.27
C LYS A 89 14.06 -20.42 -12.57
N ALA A 90 13.20 -19.86 -13.42
CA ALA A 90 13.59 -19.25 -14.68
C ALA A 90 14.52 -18.03 -14.51
N GLN A 91 14.50 -17.37 -13.34
CA GLN A 91 15.37 -16.23 -13.03
C GLN A 91 16.65 -16.60 -12.29
N ARG A 92 16.79 -17.84 -11.79
CA ARG A 92 17.91 -18.26 -10.95
C ARG A 92 19.26 -18.04 -11.61
N ASP A 93 19.43 -18.49 -12.85
CA ASP A 93 20.73 -18.43 -13.53
C ASP A 93 21.11 -17.00 -13.97
N LYS A 94 20.15 -16.06 -13.92
CA LYS A 94 20.36 -14.63 -14.18
C LYS A 94 20.67 -13.84 -12.91
N ALA A 95 20.54 -14.44 -11.74
CA ALA A 95 20.81 -13.78 -10.47
C ALA A 95 22.34 -13.63 -10.27
N GLY A 96 22.82 -12.39 -10.25
CA GLY A 96 24.24 -12.10 -10.07
C GLY A 96 24.54 -10.61 -10.19
N ASP A 97 25.82 -10.25 -10.14
CA ASP A 97 26.29 -8.86 -10.08
C ASP A 97 25.80 -8.01 -11.24
N THR A 98 25.72 -8.56 -12.44
CA THR A 98 25.18 -7.85 -13.62
C THR A 98 23.73 -7.44 -13.42
N ALA A 99 22.88 -8.36 -12.98
CA ALA A 99 21.47 -8.06 -12.70
C ALA A 99 21.34 -7.08 -11.51
N GLY A 100 22.21 -7.21 -10.51
CA GLY A 100 22.31 -6.27 -9.40
C GLY A 100 22.67 -4.86 -9.86
N GLY A 101 23.70 -4.71 -10.68
CA GLY A 101 24.15 -3.43 -11.23
C GLY A 101 23.12 -2.77 -12.15
N ILE A 102 22.43 -3.55 -12.99
CA ILE A 102 21.33 -3.06 -13.83
C ILE A 102 20.21 -2.51 -12.94
N LYS A 103 19.76 -3.28 -11.93
CA LYS A 103 18.71 -2.83 -11.00
C LYS A 103 19.15 -1.60 -10.23
N ALA A 104 20.38 -1.56 -9.74
CA ALA A 104 20.93 -0.41 -9.04
C ALA A 104 20.90 0.86 -9.92
N ARG A 105 21.15 0.73 -11.23
CA ARG A 105 21.06 1.86 -12.17
C ARG A 105 19.62 2.25 -12.51
N ILE A 106 18.73 1.29 -12.73
CA ILE A 106 17.31 1.54 -13.03
C ILE A 106 16.64 2.26 -11.86
N TYR A 107 16.95 1.84 -10.63
CA TYR A 107 16.38 2.38 -9.40
C TYR A 107 17.34 3.35 -8.69
N ALA A 108 18.40 3.82 -9.36
CA ALA A 108 19.35 4.78 -8.78
C ALA A 108 18.68 6.07 -8.27
N PRO A 109 17.69 6.65 -8.97
CA PRO A 109 16.94 7.79 -8.44
C PRO A 109 15.72 7.35 -7.62
N ALA A 110 15.67 6.12 -7.08
CA ALA A 110 14.55 5.70 -6.24
C ALA A 110 14.32 6.76 -5.15
N PRO A 111 13.12 7.38 -5.09
CA PRO A 111 12.91 8.66 -4.40
C PRO A 111 13.01 8.60 -2.87
N VAL A 112 13.41 7.47 -2.30
CA VAL A 112 13.53 7.26 -0.86
C VAL A 112 14.79 6.47 -0.55
N ALA A 113 15.66 7.07 0.27
CA ALA A 113 16.75 6.34 0.90
C ALA A 113 16.16 5.18 1.74
N PRO A 114 16.79 4.00 1.82
CA PRO A 114 16.30 2.88 2.65
C PRO A 114 16.03 3.24 4.12
N ALA A 115 16.71 4.29 4.64
CA ALA A 115 16.45 4.85 5.95
C ALA A 115 15.08 5.55 6.06
N ALA A 116 14.59 6.18 4.99
CA ALA A 116 13.28 6.83 4.95
C ALA A 116 12.11 5.85 4.83
N LEU A 117 12.37 4.58 4.46
CA LEU A 117 11.38 3.49 4.58
C LEU A 117 11.18 3.04 6.03
N ARG A 118 12.16 3.32 6.91
CA ARG A 118 12.08 3.07 8.35
C ARG A 118 11.41 4.28 8.99
N ASP A 119 10.10 4.38 8.80
CA ASP A 119 9.27 5.47 9.31
C ASP A 119 9.40 5.59 10.84
N THR A 120 10.31 6.47 11.27
CA THR A 120 10.62 6.74 12.69
C THR A 120 10.36 8.21 13.05
N ALA A 121 10.10 9.04 12.05
CA ALA A 121 9.82 10.46 12.24
C ALA A 121 8.32 10.69 12.09
N ARG A 122 7.61 10.81 13.21
CA ARG A 122 6.34 11.57 13.21
C ARG A 122 6.64 12.92 12.58
N GLN A 123 6.07 13.21 11.41
CA GLN A 123 6.03 14.58 10.93
C GLN A 123 5.21 15.40 11.92
N PRO A 124 5.71 16.55 12.40
CA PRO A 124 4.89 17.44 13.21
C PRO A 124 3.68 17.89 12.39
N LEU A 125 2.49 17.83 12.98
CA LEU A 125 1.27 18.37 12.39
C LEU A 125 1.50 19.86 12.07
N PRO A 126 1.06 20.35 10.90
CA PRO A 126 1.09 21.78 10.61
C PRO A 126 0.22 22.54 11.64
N ALA A 127 0.66 23.75 11.99
CA ALA A 127 -0.01 24.64 12.92
C ALA A 127 -1.31 25.23 12.36
#